data_AF-A0A2N3BXF8-F1
#
_entry.id   AF-A0A2N3BXF8-F1
#
_cell.length_a   1.000
_cell.length_b   1.000
_cell.length_c   1.000
_cell.angle_alpha   90.00
_cell.angle_beta   90.00
_cell.angle_gamma   90.00
#
_symmetry.space_group_name_H-M   'P 1'
#
loop_
_entity.id
_entity.type
_entity.pdbx_description
1 polymer ?
#
loop_
_entity_poly.entity_id
_entity_poly.type
_entity_poly.pdbx_seq_one_letter_code
_entity_poly.pdbx_strand_id
1 'polypeptide(L)'
;DQLSWQVQRSGLLTATVKLVAQGETVGTDTSAGTPTDLALQRFGHFNGAISRNGTALGNVISAEITYANNLDRIETIRADGKIEGADPSIAALTGRIEVRFADQTLVNQALNGDPCEISFAYALPSGESLTLTAHAVYLPRPRLEIAGPQGVQARFDWQAARDATLGRMCTVTLVNSKEAY
;
A
#
# COMPACT_ATOMS: atom_id res chain seq x y z
N ASP A 1 -10.93 -7.58 3.69
CA ASP A 1 -9.95 -8.21 2.79
C ASP A 1 -9.04 -7.20 2.07
N GLN A 2 -8.80 -6.01 2.63
CA GLN A 2 -8.05 -4.93 1.96
C GLN A 2 -7.15 -4.21 2.97
N LEU A 3 -5.94 -3.84 2.56
CA LEU A 3 -5.03 -2.94 3.26
C LEU A 3 -4.79 -1.70 2.39
N SER A 4 -4.97 -0.50 2.93
CA SER A 4 -4.69 0.72 2.18
C SER A 4 -4.19 1.86 3.06
N TRP A 5 -3.32 2.70 2.53
CA TRP A 5 -2.90 3.94 3.18
C TRP A 5 -2.46 4.99 2.16
N GLN A 6 -2.31 6.22 2.64
CA GLN A 6 -1.83 7.34 1.85
C GLN A 6 -0.47 7.81 2.35
N VAL A 7 0.37 8.25 1.42
CA VAL A 7 1.58 9.03 1.63
C VAL A 7 1.28 10.46 1.21
N GLN A 8 1.57 11.43 2.06
CA GLN A 8 1.34 12.85 1.81
C GLN A 8 2.36 13.64 2.60
N ARG A 9 2.38 14.97 2.45
CA ARG A 9 3.37 15.83 3.12
C ARG A 9 3.13 15.99 4.63
N SER A 10 1.89 15.90 5.09
CA SER A 10 1.51 16.20 6.48
C SER A 10 0.29 15.39 6.91
N GLY A 11 -0.05 15.46 8.19
CA GLY A 11 -1.17 14.68 8.77
C GLY A 11 -0.71 13.41 9.45
N LEU A 12 -1.69 12.59 9.84
CA LEU A 12 -1.44 11.34 10.56
C LEU A 12 -1.39 10.17 9.59
N LEU A 13 -0.21 9.55 9.45
CA LEU A 13 -0.08 8.32 8.70
C LEU A 13 -0.94 7.23 9.35
N THR A 14 -1.91 6.76 8.58
CA THR A 14 -2.92 5.80 9.01
C THR A 14 -3.15 4.80 7.89
N ALA A 15 -3.10 3.52 8.24
CA ALA A 15 -3.51 2.45 7.36
C ALA A 15 -4.91 1.98 7.75
N THR A 16 -5.73 1.70 6.75
CA THR A 16 -7.05 1.09 6.90
C THR A 16 -6.95 -0.37 6.53
N VAL A 17 -7.32 -1.24 7.47
CA VAL A 17 -7.46 -2.67 7.25
C VAL A 17 -8.94 -3.00 7.27
N LYS A 18 -9.45 -3.53 6.16
CA LYS A 18 -10.77 -4.16 6.09
C LYS A 18 -10.55 -5.65 6.23
N LEU A 19 -11.41 -6.34 6.96
CA LEU A 19 -11.39 -7.80 7.12
C LEU A 19 -12.74 -8.40 6.77
N VAL A 20 -12.76 -9.68 6.42
CA VAL A 20 -13.98 -10.47 6.19
C VAL A 20 -13.91 -11.66 7.13
N ALA A 21 -14.97 -11.89 7.88
CA ALA A 21 -15.13 -13.04 8.75
C ALA A 21 -16.57 -13.56 8.62
N GLN A 22 -16.77 -14.86 8.85
CA GLN A 22 -18.10 -15.47 8.82
C GLN A 22 -18.95 -15.05 10.03
N GLY A 23 -18.31 -14.75 11.15
CA GLY A 23 -18.94 -14.29 12.37
C GLY A 23 -17.88 -13.96 13.42
N GLU A 24 -18.36 -13.48 14.56
CA GLU A 24 -17.55 -13.13 15.72
C GLU A 24 -17.97 -13.98 16.91
N THR A 25 -17.01 -14.37 17.75
CA THR A 25 -17.28 -14.95 19.06
C THR A 25 -16.42 -14.21 20.06
N VAL A 26 -17.06 -13.59 21.04
CA VAL A 26 -16.36 -12.82 22.07
C VAL A 26 -15.78 -13.79 23.09
N GLY A 27 -14.45 -13.79 23.25
CA GLY A 27 -13.77 -14.57 24.29
C GLY A 27 -13.97 -13.95 25.68
N THR A 28 -13.98 -14.78 26.72
CA THR A 28 -13.95 -14.32 28.13
C THR A 28 -12.55 -13.94 28.58
N ASP A 29 -11.54 -14.48 27.91
CA ASP A 29 -10.12 -14.21 28.12
C ASP A 29 -9.48 -13.71 26.83
N THR A 30 -8.40 -12.97 26.99
CA THR A 30 -7.60 -12.43 25.89
C THR A 30 -6.78 -13.53 25.22
N SER A 31 -6.93 -13.66 23.90
CA SER A 31 -6.12 -14.58 23.09
C SER A 31 -4.64 -14.18 22.98
N ALA A 32 -4.29 -12.96 23.43
CA ALA A 32 -2.93 -12.44 23.45
C ALA A 32 -2.25 -12.60 24.82
N GLY A 33 -2.84 -13.35 25.75
CA GLY A 33 -2.39 -13.40 27.15
C GLY A 33 -2.61 -12.07 27.87
N THR A 34 -1.96 -11.83 29.01
CA THR A 34 -2.11 -10.60 29.79
C THR A 34 -1.68 -9.37 28.98
N PRO A 35 -2.56 -8.39 28.71
CA PRO A 35 -2.21 -7.21 27.94
C PRO A 35 -1.18 -6.39 28.70
N THR A 36 -0.12 -5.98 28.01
CA THR A 36 0.87 -5.03 28.51
C THR A 36 0.69 -3.71 27.79
N ASP A 37 1.05 -2.60 28.46
CA ASP A 37 1.09 -1.30 27.80
C ASP A 37 2.02 -1.33 26.58
N LEU A 38 1.50 -0.86 25.44
CA LEU A 38 2.28 -0.69 24.23
C LEU A 38 2.66 0.79 24.12
N ALA A 39 3.94 1.10 24.31
CA ALA A 39 4.49 2.42 23.98
C ALA A 39 4.42 2.62 22.46
N LEU A 40 3.35 3.28 21.98
CA LEU A 40 3.07 3.41 20.56
C LEU A 40 4.09 4.35 19.91
N GLN A 41 4.94 3.78 19.07
CA GLN A 41 5.84 4.52 18.19
C GLN A 41 5.29 4.48 16.77
N ARG A 42 5.02 5.68 16.20
CA ARG A 42 4.39 5.81 14.89
C ARG A 42 5.38 6.32 13.86
N PHE A 43 5.30 5.78 12.65
CA PHE A 43 5.85 6.43 11.48
C PHE A 43 5.05 7.69 11.17
N GLY A 44 5.74 8.80 10.90
CA GLY A 44 5.17 10.01 10.34
C GLY A 44 5.35 10.06 8.83
N HIS A 45 4.57 10.91 8.16
CA HIS A 45 4.72 11.15 6.72
C HIS A 45 6.12 11.66 6.34
N PHE A 46 6.76 12.44 7.21
CA PHE A 46 8.11 12.96 7.01
C PHE A 46 9.20 11.87 7.03
N ASN A 47 8.88 10.69 7.56
CA ASN A 47 9.77 9.52 7.53
C ASN A 47 9.70 8.75 6.22
N GLY A 48 8.80 9.15 5.31
CA GLY A 48 8.52 8.47 4.06
C GLY A 48 9.57 8.72 2.98
N ALA A 49 9.91 7.68 2.23
CA ALA A 49 10.67 7.75 1.01
C ALA A 49 10.00 6.89 -0.07
N ILE A 50 9.99 7.38 -1.31
CA ILE A 50 9.49 6.64 -2.47
C ILE A 50 10.63 6.49 -3.45
N SER A 51 10.88 5.29 -3.94
CA SER A 51 11.91 5.02 -4.95
C SER A 51 11.36 4.22 -6.12
N ARG A 52 11.95 4.44 -7.30
CA ARG A 52 11.76 3.65 -8.51
C ARG A 52 13.07 2.95 -8.82
N ASN A 53 13.05 1.62 -8.97
CA ASN A 53 14.25 0.83 -9.29
C ASN A 53 15.45 1.19 -8.39
N GLY A 54 15.20 1.31 -7.08
CA GLY A 54 16.21 1.70 -6.08
C GLY A 54 16.66 3.18 -6.10
N THR A 55 16.15 4.00 -7.03
CA THR A 55 16.48 5.43 -7.13
C THR A 55 15.34 6.28 -6.59
N ALA A 56 15.64 7.23 -5.70
CA ALA A 56 14.62 8.09 -5.09
C ALA A 56 13.79 8.86 -6.14
N LEU A 57 12.47 8.76 -6.05
CA LEU A 57 11.55 9.59 -6.82
C LEU A 57 11.42 10.94 -6.12
N GLY A 58 12.02 11.98 -6.72
CA GLY A 58 11.84 13.36 -6.28
C GLY A 58 10.44 13.90 -6.57
N ASN A 59 10.07 14.99 -5.88
CA ASN A 59 8.88 15.79 -6.19
C ASN A 59 7.52 15.07 -6.10
N VAL A 60 7.45 13.94 -5.39
CA VAL A 60 6.17 13.28 -5.06
C VAL A 60 5.39 14.14 -4.06
N ILE A 61 4.16 14.49 -4.41
CA ILE A 61 3.23 15.26 -3.59
C ILE A 61 2.44 14.32 -2.68
N SER A 62 1.91 13.26 -3.29
CA SER A 62 1.11 12.25 -2.62
C SER A 62 1.27 10.90 -3.31
N ALA A 63 1.04 9.82 -2.56
CA ALA A 63 0.84 8.51 -3.12
C ALA A 63 -0.25 7.76 -2.35
N GLU A 64 -0.98 6.89 -3.01
CA GLU A 64 -1.96 5.99 -2.42
C GLU A 64 -1.51 4.57 -2.71
N ILE A 65 -1.67 3.68 -1.72
CA ILE A 65 -1.40 2.25 -1.86
C ILE A 65 -2.63 1.50 -1.40
N THR A 66 -3.10 0.55 -2.22
CA THR A 66 -4.17 -0.39 -1.88
C THR A 66 -3.79 -1.79 -2.32
N TYR A 67 -3.73 -2.71 -1.36
CA TYR A 67 -3.69 -4.14 -1.59
C TYR A 67 -5.07 -4.73 -1.26
N ALA A 68 -5.70 -5.43 -2.20
CA ALA A 68 -6.97 -6.09 -2.02
C ALA A 68 -6.86 -7.56 -2.39
N ASN A 69 -7.38 -8.45 -1.53
CA ASN A 69 -7.53 -9.87 -1.86
C ASN A 69 -8.74 -10.15 -2.75
N ASN A 70 -9.70 -9.21 -2.80
CA ASN A 70 -10.94 -9.29 -3.56
C ASN A 70 -11.76 -10.56 -3.25
N LEU A 71 -11.88 -10.90 -1.96
CA LEU A 71 -12.58 -12.14 -1.58
C LEU A 71 -14.04 -12.10 -2.03
N ASP A 72 -14.50 -13.16 -2.69
CA ASP A 72 -15.90 -13.30 -3.09
C ASP A 72 -16.69 -13.92 -1.95
N ARG A 73 -17.78 -13.27 -1.53
CA ARG A 73 -18.56 -13.70 -0.36
C ARG A 73 -19.75 -14.51 -0.84
N ILE A 74 -19.88 -15.72 -0.30
CA ILE A 74 -20.98 -16.61 -0.64
C ILE A 74 -22.15 -16.34 0.32
N GLU A 75 -23.14 -15.58 -0.13
CA GLU A 75 -24.28 -15.14 0.66
C GLU A 75 -25.54 -16.01 0.39
N THR A 76 -25.55 -17.23 0.92
CA THR A 76 -26.72 -18.12 0.86
C THR A 76 -27.73 -17.85 1.99
N ILE A 77 -29.00 -18.20 1.75
CA ILE A 77 -30.02 -18.17 2.80
C ILE A 77 -29.69 -19.22 3.87
N ARG A 78 -29.38 -18.74 5.07
CA ARG A 78 -29.17 -19.56 6.27
C ARG A 78 -29.97 -19.01 7.43
N ALA A 79 -30.41 -19.90 8.31
CA ALA A 79 -31.18 -19.52 9.50
C ALA A 79 -30.37 -18.62 10.47
N ASP A 80 -29.04 -18.67 10.40
CA ASP A 80 -28.13 -17.86 11.23
C ASP A 80 -27.67 -16.56 10.57
N GLY A 81 -28.09 -16.28 9.33
CA GLY A 81 -27.76 -15.04 8.60
C GLY A 81 -26.28 -14.86 8.26
N LYS A 82 -25.44 -15.90 8.38
CA LYS A 82 -23.99 -15.84 8.09
C LYS A 82 -23.70 -16.13 6.62
N ILE A 83 -22.56 -15.63 6.13
CA ILE A 83 -22.02 -16.06 4.84
C ILE A 83 -21.63 -17.53 4.90
N GLU A 84 -21.77 -18.26 3.79
CA GLU A 84 -21.34 -19.65 3.70
C GLU A 84 -19.81 -19.77 3.70
N GLY A 85 -19.14 -18.85 3.01
CA GLY A 85 -17.70 -18.78 2.90
C GLY A 85 -17.23 -17.49 2.22
N ALA A 86 -15.92 -17.37 2.08
CA ALA A 86 -15.27 -16.31 1.32
C ALA A 86 -14.18 -16.94 0.43
N ASP A 87 -14.40 -16.95 -0.88
CA ASP A 87 -13.51 -17.58 -1.84
C ASP A 87 -12.37 -16.63 -2.23
N PRO A 88 -11.11 -17.11 -2.33
CA PRO A 88 -10.01 -16.34 -2.88
C PRO A 88 -10.30 -15.93 -4.33
N SER A 89 -10.00 -14.67 -4.65
CA SER A 89 -10.06 -14.15 -6.01
C SER A 89 -8.69 -13.62 -6.44
N ILE A 90 -8.67 -12.87 -7.54
CA ILE A 90 -7.48 -12.21 -8.04
C ILE A 90 -7.12 -11.04 -7.13
N ALA A 91 -6.04 -11.20 -6.38
CA ALA A 91 -5.50 -10.11 -5.59
C ALA A 91 -4.99 -8.97 -6.50
N ALA A 92 -5.15 -7.73 -6.04
CA ALA A 92 -4.71 -6.54 -6.76
C ALA A 92 -3.90 -5.62 -5.84
N LEU A 93 -2.80 -5.11 -6.36
CA LEU A 93 -2.03 -4.03 -5.73
C LEU A 93 -2.04 -2.83 -6.68
N THR A 94 -2.72 -1.77 -6.26
CA THR A 94 -2.96 -0.58 -7.07
C THR A 94 -2.73 0.67 -6.23
N GLY A 95 -2.68 1.81 -6.91
CA GLY A 95 -2.62 3.07 -6.22
C GLY A 95 -2.48 4.25 -7.16
N ARG A 96 -2.05 5.36 -6.56
CA ARG A 96 -1.81 6.62 -7.26
C ARG A 96 -0.49 7.19 -6.84
N ILE A 97 0.21 7.85 -7.75
CA ILE A 97 1.31 8.76 -7.42
C ILE A 97 1.03 10.10 -8.10
N GLU A 98 1.05 11.17 -7.31
CA GLU A 98 0.98 12.54 -7.80
C GLU A 98 2.34 13.19 -7.64
N VAL A 99 2.88 13.73 -8.72
CA VAL A 99 4.17 14.40 -8.74
C VAL A 99 4.03 15.83 -9.24
N ARG A 100 4.83 16.73 -8.65
CA ARG A 100 5.11 18.02 -9.29
C ARG A 100 6.02 17.73 -10.47
N PHE A 101 5.60 18.12 -11.67
CA PHE A 101 6.33 17.83 -12.89
C PHE A 101 7.67 18.58 -12.90
N ALA A 102 8.74 17.86 -12.65
CA ALA A 102 10.11 18.38 -12.70
C ALA A 102 10.96 17.69 -13.76
N ASP A 103 10.63 16.44 -14.09
CA ASP A 103 11.31 15.63 -15.09
C ASP A 103 10.35 14.65 -15.77
N GLN A 104 10.85 13.96 -16.80
CA GLN A 104 10.08 13.03 -17.62
C GLN A 104 10.19 11.57 -17.15
N THR A 105 10.78 11.27 -15.99
CA THR A 105 11.10 9.89 -15.58
C THR A 105 9.88 8.96 -15.60
N LEU A 106 8.80 9.36 -14.91
CA LEU A 106 7.57 8.56 -14.87
C LEU A 106 6.79 8.61 -16.18
N VAL A 107 6.89 9.70 -16.95
CA VAL A 107 6.30 9.79 -18.29
C VAL A 107 6.97 8.81 -19.25
N ASN A 108 8.30 8.79 -19.28
CA ASN A 108 9.08 7.90 -20.12
C ASN A 108 8.84 6.43 -19.74
N GLN A 109 8.75 6.13 -18.44
CA GLN A 109 8.34 4.80 -17.97
C GLN A 109 6.95 4.41 -18.52
N ALA A 110 5.96 5.29 -18.40
CA ALA A 110 4.61 5.04 -18.88
C ALA A 110 4.53 4.93 -20.42
N LEU A 111 5.39 5.63 -21.15
CA LEU A 111 5.46 5.56 -22.61
C LEU A 111 6.11 4.27 -23.11
N ASN A 112 7.19 3.82 -22.45
CA ASN A 112 7.88 2.58 -22.78
C ASN A 112 7.00 1.36 -22.49
N GLY A 113 6.17 1.44 -21.44
CA GLY A 113 5.24 0.37 -21.07
C GLY A 113 5.89 -0.81 -20.32
N ASP A 114 7.21 -0.76 -20.11
CA ASP A 114 7.93 -1.72 -19.27
C ASP A 114 7.48 -1.59 -17.80
N PRO A 115 7.55 -2.66 -17.00
CA PRO A 115 7.36 -2.56 -15.56
C PRO A 115 8.54 -1.88 -14.86
N CYS A 116 8.29 -1.33 -13.68
CA CYS A 116 9.35 -0.92 -12.74
C CYS A 116 9.05 -1.38 -11.32
N GLU A 117 10.09 -1.45 -10.50
CA GLU A 117 9.91 -1.57 -9.06
C GLU A 117 9.54 -0.20 -8.48
N ILE A 118 8.54 -0.16 -7.59
CA ILE A 118 8.27 1.00 -6.74
C ILE A 118 8.30 0.56 -5.28
N SER A 119 9.07 1.26 -4.45
CA SER A 119 9.08 1.05 -3.01
C SER A 119 8.59 2.26 -2.25
N PHE A 120 7.84 1.99 -1.18
CA PHE A 120 7.34 2.95 -0.20
C PHE A 120 7.95 2.56 1.15
N ALA A 121 8.89 3.36 1.63
CA ALA A 121 9.62 3.10 2.86
C ALA A 121 9.31 4.16 3.91
N TYR A 122 9.26 3.74 5.17
CA TYR A 122 9.22 4.59 6.34
C TYR A 122 10.31 4.14 7.30
N ALA A 123 11.12 5.07 7.79
CA ALA A 123 12.19 4.76 8.74
C ALA A 123 12.25 5.78 9.88
N LEU A 124 12.41 5.28 11.10
CA LEU A 124 12.65 6.10 12.28
C LEU A 124 14.16 6.16 12.58
N PRO A 125 14.65 7.26 13.18
CA PRO A 125 16.07 7.38 13.53
C PRO A 125 16.56 6.31 14.51
N SER A 126 15.65 5.69 15.26
CA SER A 126 15.89 4.59 16.19
C SER A 126 16.07 3.22 15.50
N GLY A 127 15.84 3.12 14.19
CA GLY A 127 16.12 1.92 13.38
C GLY A 127 14.90 1.12 12.93
N GLU A 128 13.71 1.37 13.49
CA GLU A 128 12.48 0.74 13.02
C GLU A 128 12.15 1.20 11.61
N SER A 129 11.68 0.27 10.77
CA SER A 129 11.30 0.58 9.40
C SER A 129 10.14 -0.27 8.90
N LEU A 130 9.38 0.29 7.98
CA LEU A 130 8.36 -0.40 7.20
C LEU A 130 8.62 -0.12 5.73
N THR A 131 8.79 -1.17 4.93
CA THR A 131 8.95 -1.04 3.47
C THR A 131 7.94 -1.91 2.76
N LEU A 132 7.11 -1.32 1.89
CA LEU A 132 6.40 -2.07 0.85
C LEU A 132 7.13 -1.88 -0.47
N THR A 133 7.52 -2.99 -1.10
CA THR A 133 8.08 -3.01 -2.46
C THR A 133 7.10 -3.70 -3.39
N ALA A 134 6.61 -2.97 -4.40
CA ALA A 134 5.86 -3.50 -5.53
C ALA A 134 6.85 -3.81 -6.66
N HIS A 135 6.96 -5.08 -7.06
CA HIS A 135 8.09 -5.57 -7.87
C HIS A 135 7.95 -5.26 -9.36
N ALA A 136 6.72 -5.27 -9.88
CA ALA A 136 6.44 -5.00 -11.29
C ALA A 136 5.22 -4.07 -11.43
N VAL A 137 5.48 -2.76 -11.44
CA VAL A 137 4.46 -1.70 -11.54
C VAL A 137 4.38 -1.17 -12.96
N TYR A 138 3.16 -1.10 -13.48
CA TYR A 138 2.82 -0.48 -14.74
C TYR A 138 2.17 0.87 -14.50
N LEU A 139 2.63 1.87 -15.25
CA LEU A 139 2.11 3.23 -15.20
C LEU A 139 1.33 3.49 -16.49
N PRO A 140 0.02 3.79 -16.43
CA PRO A 140 -0.69 4.25 -17.60
C PRO A 140 -0.15 5.61 -18.03
N ARG A 141 -0.35 5.95 -19.32
CA ARG A 141 0.02 7.26 -19.83
C ARG A 141 -0.70 8.35 -19.02
N PRO A 142 0.03 9.25 -18.37
CA PRO A 142 -0.58 10.26 -17.52
C PRO A 142 -1.33 11.26 -18.40
N ARG A 143 -2.46 11.76 -17.89
CA ARG A 143 -3.01 13.02 -18.38
C ARG A 143 -2.26 14.14 -17.65
N LEU A 144 -1.56 14.98 -18.40
CA LEU A 144 -0.91 16.17 -17.86
C LEU A 144 -1.96 17.29 -17.79
N GLU A 145 -2.22 17.78 -16.59
CA GLU A 145 -3.15 18.89 -16.36
C GLU A 145 -2.38 20.19 -16.06
N ILE A 146 -2.78 21.30 -16.68
CA ILE A 146 -2.22 22.63 -16.38
C ILE A 146 -3.06 23.27 -15.28
N ALA A 147 -2.72 23.01 -14.02
CA ALA A 147 -3.47 23.46 -12.85
C ALA A 147 -3.16 24.93 -12.42
N GLY A 148 -2.99 25.84 -13.38
CA GLY A 148 -2.73 27.26 -13.12
C GLY A 148 -1.26 27.62 -12.83
N PRO A 149 -0.98 28.81 -12.25
CA PRO A 149 0.37 29.39 -12.20
C PRO A 149 1.38 28.65 -11.29
N GLN A 150 0.95 27.60 -10.58
CA GLN A 150 1.74 26.89 -9.57
C GLN A 150 2.56 25.70 -10.11
N GLY A 151 2.67 25.55 -11.43
CA GLY A 151 3.40 24.47 -12.10
C GLY A 151 2.50 23.29 -12.48
N VAL A 152 3.00 22.43 -13.37
CA VAL A 152 2.27 21.26 -13.88
C VAL A 152 2.37 20.13 -12.87
N GLN A 153 1.25 19.45 -12.62
CA GLN A 153 1.21 18.21 -11.85
C GLN A 153 0.88 17.05 -12.78
N ALA A 154 1.45 15.89 -12.48
CA ALA A 154 1.16 14.66 -13.20
C ALA A 154 0.67 13.59 -12.22
N ARG A 155 -0.38 12.89 -12.63
CA ARG A 155 -0.99 11.81 -11.87
C ARG A 155 -0.84 10.50 -12.60
N PHE A 156 -0.38 9.49 -11.87
CA PHE A 156 -0.20 8.13 -12.36
C PHE A 156 -1.01 7.17 -11.49
N ASP A 157 -2.14 6.69 -12.02
CA ASP A 157 -2.95 5.64 -11.40
C ASP A 157 -2.31 4.28 -11.75
N TRP A 158 -1.44 3.78 -10.87
CA TRP A 158 -0.55 2.65 -11.15
C TRP A 158 -1.16 1.32 -10.73
N GLN A 159 -0.68 0.25 -11.36
CA GLN A 159 -1.06 -1.13 -11.02
C GLN A 159 0.16 -2.03 -11.01
N ALA A 160 0.30 -2.86 -9.97
CA ALA A 160 1.31 -3.90 -9.92
C ALA A 160 0.80 -5.21 -10.51
N ALA A 161 1.72 -5.97 -11.08
CA ALA A 161 1.53 -7.34 -11.52
C ALA A 161 2.43 -8.28 -10.72
N ARG A 162 2.21 -9.59 -10.88
CA ARG A 162 3.10 -10.61 -10.35
C ARG A 162 4.42 -10.55 -11.11
N ASP A 163 5.52 -10.34 -10.39
CA ASP A 163 6.85 -10.40 -10.99
C ASP A 163 7.16 -11.83 -11.45
N ALA A 164 7.67 -11.97 -12.68
CA ALA A 164 7.91 -13.27 -13.31
C ALA A 164 9.08 -14.04 -12.67
N THR A 165 10.05 -13.33 -12.08
CA THR A 165 11.27 -13.91 -11.50
C THR A 165 11.05 -14.27 -10.02
N LEU A 166 10.53 -13.33 -9.23
CA LEU A 166 10.28 -13.47 -7.79
C LEU A 166 8.97 -14.19 -7.48
N GLY A 167 8.08 -14.31 -8.45
CA GLY A 167 6.81 -15.03 -8.36
C GLY A 167 5.78 -14.39 -7.44
N ARG A 168 5.91 -13.09 -7.12
CA ARG A 168 5.06 -12.35 -6.18
C ARG A 168 4.82 -10.91 -6.64
N MET A 169 3.70 -10.29 -6.25
CA MET A 169 3.40 -8.89 -6.61
C MET A 169 4.19 -7.89 -5.77
N CYS A 170 4.30 -8.15 -4.47
CA CYS A 170 4.96 -7.26 -3.54
C CYS A 170 5.63 -7.99 -2.39
N THR A 171 6.42 -7.26 -1.62
CA THR A 171 6.97 -7.70 -0.34
C THR A 171 6.82 -6.56 0.66
N VAL A 172 6.34 -6.89 1.85
CA VAL A 172 6.23 -5.94 2.96
C VAL A 172 7.15 -6.43 4.07
N THR A 173 8.09 -5.57 4.46
CA THR A 173 9.05 -5.85 5.53
C THR A 173 8.85 -4.84 6.64
N LEU A 174 8.54 -5.34 7.84
CA LEU A 174 8.49 -4.55 9.07
C LEU A 174 9.69 -4.95 9.92
N VAL A 175 10.54 -3.99 10.24
CA VAL A 175 11.63 -4.13 11.23
C VAL A 175 11.21 -3.37 12.48
N ASN A 176 11.08 -4.10 13.58
CA ASN A 176 10.82 -3.54 14.90
C ASN A 176 11.46 -4.41 15.99
N SER A 177 11.21 -4.07 17.24
CA SER A 177 11.73 -4.78 18.42
C SER A 177 10.97 -6.07 18.77
N LYS A 178 10.11 -6.59 17.88
CA LYS A 178 9.38 -7.85 18.10
C LYS A 178 10.05 -8.99 17.34
N GLU A 179 10.46 -10.02 18.07
CA GLU A 179 11.13 -11.20 17.49
C GLU A 179 10.15 -12.17 16.80
N ALA A 180 8.87 -12.16 17.18
CA ALA A 180 7.81 -13.00 16.61
C ALA A 180 6.41 -12.35 16.75
N TYR A 181 5.47 -12.82 15.91
CA TYR A 181 4.08 -12.38 15.83
C TYR A 181 3.12 -13.57 15.84
#